data_AF-A0A960LXZ2-F1
#
_entry.id   AF-A0A960LXZ2-F1
#
_cell.length_a   1.000
_cell.length_b   1.000
_cell.length_c   1.000
_cell.angle_alpha   90.00
_cell.angle_beta   90.00
_cell.angle_gamma   90.00
#
_symmetry.space_group_name_H-M   'P 1'
#
loop_
_entity.id
_entity.type
_entity.pdbx_description
1 polymer ?
#
loop_
_entity_poly.entity_id
_entity_poly.type
_entity_poly.pdbx_seq_one_letter_code
_entity_poly.pdbx_strand_id
1 'polypeptide(L)' 'MKIHIEYAAMLKAKGVATGSELDIPEGITISQLLDHLQIDQAHQKTVTAFINDRRAHRDDPIPPDARVFLTLPISGG' A
#
# COMPACT_ATOMS: atom_id res chain seq x y z
N MET A 1 -7.49 11.95 4.81
CA MET A 1 -8.41 10.84 5.09
C MET A 1 -7.64 9.72 5.77
N LYS A 2 -8.34 8.93 6.60
CA LYS A 2 -7.75 7.79 7.30
C LYS A 2 -7.93 6.51 6.48
N ILE A 3 -6.92 5.66 6.47
CA ILE A 3 -6.99 4.30 5.93
C ILE A 3 -6.35 3.33 6.90
N HIS A 4 -6.76 2.07 6.82
CA HIS A 4 -6.08 0.97 7.50
C HIS A 4 -5.04 0.38 6.55
N ILE A 5 -3.77 0.35 6.94
CA ILE A 5 -2.70 -0.18 6.10
C ILE A 5 -2.08 -1.44 6.71
N GLU A 6 -2.00 -2.47 5.89
CA GLU A 6 -1.32 -3.72 6.19
C GLU A 6 -0.32 -4.04 5.09
N TYR A 7 0.79 -4.66 5.46
CA TYR A 7 1.76 -5.11 4.47
C TYR A 7 2.51 -6.35 4.91
N ALA A 8 2.93 -7.16 3.93
CA ALA A 8 3.72 -8.35 4.19
C ALA A 8 5.06 -7.99 4.88
N ALA A 9 5.50 -8.79 5.84
CA ALA A 9 6.66 -8.49 6.70
C ALA A 9 7.98 -8.20 5.97
N MET A 10 8.12 -8.63 4.71
CA MET A 10 9.28 -8.33 3.87
C MET A 10 9.26 -6.94 3.24
N LEU A 11 8.12 -6.24 3.28
CA LEU A 11 7.99 -4.88 2.80
C LEU A 11 8.47 -3.91 3.89
N LYS A 12 9.61 -3.25 3.66
CA LYS A 12 10.12 -2.21 4.56
C LYS A 12 9.44 -0.87 4.25
N ALA A 13 8.31 -0.61 4.88
CA ALA A 13 7.74 0.74 4.94
C ALA A 13 8.44 1.54 6.06
N LYS A 14 8.93 2.74 5.76
CA LYS A 14 9.60 3.57 6.77
C LYS A 14 8.57 4.26 7.65
N GLY A 15 8.61 3.99 8.96
CA GLY A 15 7.88 4.77 9.96
C GLY A 15 6.38 4.47 10.10
N VAL A 16 5.85 3.50 9.35
CA VAL A 16 4.45 3.06 9.46
C VAL A 16 4.45 1.59 9.84
N ALA A 17 3.87 1.22 10.98
CA ALA A 17 3.75 -0.19 11.36
C ALA A 17 2.67 -0.87 10.52
N THR A 18 2.81 -2.17 10.24
CA THR A 18 1.71 -2.92 9.62
C THR A 18 0.52 -2.99 10.59
N GLY A 19 -0.70 -2.90 10.05
CA GLY A 19 -1.94 -2.91 10.83
C GLY A 19 -2.21 -1.60 11.57
N SER A 20 -1.63 -0.48 11.12
CA SER A 20 -1.90 0.84 11.70
C SER A 20 -2.88 1.65 10.86
N GLU A 21 -3.48 2.66 11.47
CA GLU A 21 -4.13 3.73 10.73
C GLU A 21 -3.06 4.67 10.14
N LEU A 22 -3.31 5.15 8.92
CA LEU A 22 -2.47 6.13 8.26
C LEU A 22 -3.35 7.29 7.76
N ASP A 23 -2.97 8.51 8.13
CA ASP A 23 -3.54 9.73 7.58
C ASP A 23 -2.86 10.08 6.25
N ILE A 24 -3.62 10.04 5.17
CA ILE A 24 -3.17 10.34 3.80
C ILE A 24 -3.99 11.47 3.18
N PRO A 25 -3.48 12.20 2.16
CA PRO A 25 -4.29 13.18 1.44
C PRO A 25 -5.51 12.51 0.78
N GLU A 26 -6.58 13.29 0.58
CA GLU A 26 -7.78 12.79 -0.08
C GLU A 26 -7.54 12.60 -1.58
N GLY A 27 -8.09 11.52 -2.15
CA GLY A 27 -8.01 11.24 -3.58
C GLY A 27 -6.63 10.78 -4.06
N ILE A 28 -5.69 10.42 -3.15
CA ILE A 28 -4.42 9.84 -3.59
C ILE A 28 -4.62 8.47 -4.23
N THR A 29 -3.71 8.14 -5.14
CA THR A 29 -3.64 6.83 -5.77
C THR A 29 -2.73 5.87 -4.99
N ILE A 30 -2.79 4.58 -5.35
CA ILE A 30 -1.85 3.57 -4.83
C ILE A 30 -0.40 3.96 -5.10
N SER A 31 -0.06 4.45 -6.29
CA SER A 31 1.31 4.90 -6.60
C SER A 31 1.80 5.99 -5.65
N GLN A 32 0.97 7.00 -5.42
CA GLN A 32 1.28 8.08 -4.48
C GLN A 32 1.37 7.59 -3.03
N LEU A 33 0.58 6.60 -2.64
CA LEU A 33 0.70 5.96 -1.34
C LEU A 33 2.06 5.25 -1.18
N LEU A 34 2.51 4.51 -2.20
CA LEU A 34 3.81 3.83 -2.15
C LEU A 34 4.98 4.83 -2.00
N ASP A 35 4.89 5.97 -2.67
CA ASP A 35 5.84 7.07 -2.53
C ASP A 35 5.80 7.68 -1.12
N HIS A 36 4.59 7.87 -0.56
CA HIS A 36 4.39 8.37 0.80
C HIS A 36 5.00 7.45 1.86
N LEU A 37 4.89 6.13 1.66
CA LEU A 37 5.48 5.11 2.53
C LEU A 37 6.99 4.94 2.35
N GLN A 38 7.59 5.71 1.43
CA GLN A 38 9.00 5.67 1.07
C GLN A 38 9.47 4.25 0.72
N ILE A 39 8.60 3.47 0.09
CA ILE A 39 8.97 2.14 -0.42
C ILE A 39 9.96 2.35 -1.56
N ASP A 40 11.09 1.65 -1.50
CA ASP A 40 12.12 1.71 -2.54
C ASP A 40 11.51 1.47 -3.93
N GLN A 41 11.80 2.34 -4.89
CA GLN A 41 11.28 2.24 -6.26
C GLN A 41 11.55 0.89 -6.92
N ALA A 42 12.65 0.22 -6.57
CA ALA A 42 12.95 -1.12 -7.05
C ALA A 42 11.91 -2.15 -6.58
N HIS A 43 11.44 -2.02 -5.34
CA HIS A 43 10.38 -2.86 -4.78
C HIS A 43 8.99 -2.41 -5.22
N GLN A 44 8.76 -1.11 -5.41
CA GLN A 44 7.46 -0.61 -5.84
C GLN A 44 6.96 -1.33 -7.09
N LYS A 45 7.83 -1.64 -8.06
CA LYS A 45 7.48 -2.36 -9.31
C LYS A 45 6.85 -3.72 -9.10
N THR A 46 7.23 -4.41 -8.02
CA THR A 46 6.77 -5.77 -7.72
C THR A 46 5.64 -5.80 -6.69
N VAL A 47 5.41 -4.71 -5.97
CA VAL A 47 4.30 -4.61 -5.01
C VAL A 47 2.96 -4.76 -5.72
N THR A 48 2.16 -5.69 -5.20
CA THR A 48 0.73 -5.81 -5.51
C THR A 48 -0.06 -5.17 -4.38
N ALA A 49 -0.99 -4.28 -4.75
CA ALA A 49 -1.87 -3.61 -3.81
C ALA A 49 -3.29 -4.18 -3.90
N PHE A 50 -3.95 -4.21 -2.76
CA PHE A 50 -5.35 -4.55 -2.62
C PHE A 50 -6.07 -3.43 -1.85
N ILE A 51 -7.23 -3.03 -2.34
CA ILE A 51 -8.15 -2.11 -1.66
C ILE A 51 -9.41 -2.92 -1.33
N ASN A 52 -9.73 -3.05 -0.04
CA ASN A 52 -10.89 -3.82 0.43
C ASN A 52 -10.92 -5.24 -0.17
N ASP A 53 -9.79 -5.96 -0.05
CA ASP A 53 -9.57 -7.33 -0.54
C ASP A 53 -9.65 -7.50 -2.07
N ARG A 54 -9.78 -6.42 -2.83
CA ARG A 54 -9.77 -6.44 -4.29
C ARG A 54 -8.45 -5.90 -4.82
N ARG A 55 -7.86 -6.60 -5.78
CA ARG A 55 -6.63 -6.16 -6.45
C ARG A 55 -6.87 -4.79 -7.08
N ALA A 56 -6.02 -3.82 -6.74
CA ALA A 56 -6.09 -2.46 -7.24
C ALA A 56 -4.96 -2.19 -8.24
N HIS A 57 -5.25 -1.34 -9.22
CA HIS A 57 -4.25 -0.75 -10.09
C HIS A 57 -3.50 0.38 -9.38
N ARG A 58 -2.33 0.76 -9.89
CA ARG A 58 -1.52 1.83 -9.30
C ARG A 58 -2.20 3.20 -9.31
N ASP A 59 -3.01 3.41 -10.33
CA ASP A 59 -3.70 4.67 -10.59
C ASP A 59 -5.10 4.68 -9.96
N ASP A 60 -5.51 3.59 -9.32
CA ASP A 60 -6.79 3.53 -8.64
C ASP A 60 -6.76 4.48 -7.43
N PRO A 61 -7.76 5.35 -7.30
CA PRO A 61 -7.90 6.20 -6.13
C PRO A 61 -8.23 5.37 -4.90
N ILE A 62 -7.69 5.76 -3.76
CA ILE A 62 -7.97 5.11 -2.48
C ILE A 62 -9.24 5.75 -1.88
N PRO A 63 -10.30 4.98 -1.59
CA PRO A 63 -11.46 5.52 -0.90
C PRO A 63 -11.16 5.83 0.58
N PRO A 64 -11.91 6.73 1.21
CA PRO A 64 -11.82 6.95 2.65
C PRO A 64 -12.16 5.67 3.42
N ASP A 65 -11.53 5.49 4.58
CA ASP A 65 -11.70 4.34 5.48
C ASP A 65 -11.40 2.98 4.83
N ALA A 66 -10.68 2.98 3.71
CA ALA A 66 -10.31 1.77 3.00
C ALA A 66 -9.29 0.94 3.77
N ARG A 67 -9.38 -0.38 3.60
CA ARG A 67 -8.33 -1.32 4.00
C ARG A 67 -7.40 -1.53 2.82
N VAL A 68 -6.16 -1.07 2.95
CA VAL A 68 -5.11 -1.23 1.95
C VAL A 68 -4.15 -2.33 2.41
N PHE A 69 -3.98 -3.36 1.58
CA PHE A 69 -3.00 -4.41 1.80
C PHE A 69 -1.94 -4.40 0.71
N LEU A 70 -0.66 -4.31 1.10
CA LEU A 70 0.48 -4.33 0.19
C LEU A 70 1.28 -5.61 0.35
N THR A 71 1.49 -6.34 -0.73
CA THR A 71 2.29 -7.57 -0.73
C THR A 71 3.31 -7.58 -1.84
N LEU A 72 4.42 -8.27 -1.63
CA LEU A 72 5.35 -8.63 -2.69
C LEU A 72 4.84 -9.87 -3.43
N PRO A 73 5.25 -10.10 -4.68
CA PRO A 73 4.94 -11.33 -5.38
C PRO A 73 5.60 -12.48 -4.61
N ILE A 74 4.83 -13.50 -4.28
CA ILE A 74 5.38 -14.74 -3.74
C ILE A 74 5.94 -15.50 -4.95
N SER A 75 7.25 -15.37 -5.22
CA SER A 75 7.93 -16.28 -6.13
C SER A 75 8.02 -17.64 -5.45
N GLY A 76 7.02 -18.49 -5.67
CA GLY A 76 7.14 -19.92 -5.41
C GLY A 76 8.08 -20.51 -6.47
N GLY A 77 9.22 -21.04 -6.02
CA GLY A 77 10.13 -21.83 -6.86
C GLY A 77 9.54 -23.19 -7.20
#